data_AF-A0A6H2BVY9-F1
#
_entry.id   AF-A0A6H2BVY9-F1
#
_cell.length_a   1.000
_cell.length_b   1.000
_cell.length_c   1.000
_cell.angle_alpha   90.00
_cell.angle_beta   90.00
_cell.angle_gamma   90.00
#
_symmetry.space_group_name_H-M   'P 1'
#
loop_
_entity.id
_entity.type
_entity.pdbx_description
1 polymer ?
#
loop_
_entity_poly.entity_id
_entity_poly.type
_entity_poly.pdbx_seq_one_letter_code
_entity_poly.pdbx_strand_id
1 'polypeptide(L)' 'MNHKVFYLDGKTINNKQTFLKQAAEAMEFPTYFGANWDAFDECITDLTWCPAPGQAHLIFRMLTGQRF' A
#
# COMPACT_ATOMS: atom_id res chain seq x y z
N MET A 1 -20.62 -0.06 -5.34
CA MET A 1 -19.49 -0.50 -4.51
C MET A 1 -18.48 0.63 -4.49
N ASN A 2 -18.11 1.11 -3.30
CA ASN A 2 -17.12 2.17 -3.09
C ASN A 2 -15.75 1.51 -3.00
N HIS A 3 -14.89 1.73 -3.99
CA HIS A 3 -13.52 1.24 -3.97
C HIS A 3 -12.58 2.36 -3.51
N LYS A 4 -11.74 2.09 -2.50
CA LYS A 4 -10.60 2.96 -2.17
C LYS A 4 -9.38 2.46 -2.95
N VAL A 5 -8.81 3.32 -3.80
CA VAL A 5 -7.64 3.00 -4.64
C VAL A 5 -6.45 3.82 -4.14
N PHE A 6 -5.30 3.15 -3.99
CA PHE A 6 -4.03 3.77 -3.60
C PHE A 6 -3.05 3.68 -4.76
N TYR A 7 -2.26 4.73 -4.96
CA TYR A 7 -1.28 4.81 -6.05
C TYR A 7 0.13 4.87 -5.48
N LEU A 8 1.03 4.06 -6.05
CA LEU A 8 2.45 4.06 -5.73
C LEU A 8 3.26 4.40 -6.98
N ASP A 9 4.21 5.33 -6.86
CA ASP A 9 5.10 5.69 -7.97
C ASP A 9 6.31 4.75 -8.03
N GLY A 10 6.20 3.75 -8.90
CA GLY A 10 7.27 2.78 -9.16
C GLY A 10 8.60 3.39 -9.61
N LYS A 11 8.66 4.65 -10.07
CA LYS A 11 9.95 5.32 -10.37
C LYS A 11 10.76 5.62 -9.10
N THR A 12 10.06 5.82 -7.99
CA THR A 12 10.66 6.16 -6.71
C THR A 12 10.89 4.94 -5.82
N ILE A 13 10.32 3.79 -6.20
CA ILE A 13 10.45 2.52 -5.48
C ILE A 13 11.48 1.64 -6.20
N ASN A 14 12.69 1.56 -5.65
CA ASN A 14 13.78 0.76 -6.22
C ASN A 14 14.24 -0.39 -5.33
N ASN A 15 13.66 -0.54 -4.14
CA ASN A 15 13.95 -1.63 -3.22
C ASN A 15 12.78 -1.89 -2.27
N LYS A 16 12.88 -3.00 -1.52
CA LYS A 16 11.88 -3.43 -0.54
C LYS A 16 11.57 -2.36 0.51
N GLN A 17 12.59 -1.73 1.09
CA GLN A 17 12.39 -0.73 2.15
C GLN A 17 11.60 0.47 1.62
N THR A 18 11.92 0.95 0.42
CA THR A 18 11.22 2.09 -0.19
C THR A 18 9.77 1.73 -0.55
N PHE A 19 9.52 0.49 -1.01
CA PHE A 19 8.16 0.00 -1.24
C PHE A 19 7.33 0.01 0.05
N LEU A 20 7.81 -0.66 1.10
CA LEU A 20 7.08 -0.80 2.36
C LEU A 20 6.81 0.55 3.01
N LYS A 21 7.76 1.49 2.92
CA LYS A 21 7.57 2.86 3.40
C LYS A 21 6.46 3.57 2.64
N GLN A 22 6.52 3.59 1.29
CA GLN A 22 5.53 4.31 0.50
C GLN A 22 4.14 3.69 0.59
N ALA A 23 4.06 2.35 0.70
CA ALA A 23 2.80 1.67 0.93
C ALA A 23 2.19 2.07 2.27
N ALA A 24 2.98 2.07 3.34
CA ALA A 24 2.51 2.50 4.66
C ALA A 24 2.03 3.95 4.68
N GLU A 25 2.76 4.85 4.01
CA GLU A 25 2.37 6.26 3.87
C GLU A 25 1.08 6.43 3.06
N ALA A 26 0.98 5.78 1.89
CA ALA A 26 -0.18 5.91 1.00
C ALA A 26 -1.45 5.30 1.60
N MET A 27 -1.32 4.18 2.32
CA MET A 27 -2.43 3.46 2.92
C MET A 27 -2.76 3.92 4.33
N GLU A 28 -1.98 4.86 4.90
CA GLU A 28 -2.11 5.34 6.28
C GLU A 28 -2.04 4.18 7.30
N PHE A 29 -1.03 3.31 7.15
CA PHE A 29 -0.83 2.20 8.07
C PHE A 29 -0.60 2.67 9.52
N PRO A 30 -0.91 1.81 10.50
CA PRO A 30 -0.71 2.14 11.91
C PRO A 30 0.73 2.49 12.26
N THR A 31 0.91 3.28 13.33
CA THR A 31 2.23 3.70 13.82
C THR A 31 3.11 2.54 14.31
N TYR A 32 2.52 1.39 14.61
CA TYR A 32 3.23 0.15 14.99
C TYR A 32 3.70 -0.68 13.79
N PHE A 33 3.53 -0.20 12.55
CA PHE A 33 3.91 -0.94 11.36
C PHE A 33 5.39 -1.35 11.37
N GLY A 34 5.64 -2.66 11.32
CA GLY A 34 6.97 -3.25 11.48
C GLY A 34 7.92 -3.13 10.27
N ALA A 35 7.51 -2.45 9.19
CA ALA A 35 8.32 -2.23 7.98
C ALA A 35 8.96 -3.50 7.38
N ASN A 36 8.24 -4.61 7.45
CA ASN A 36 8.62 -5.90 6.88
C ASN A 36 7.44 -6.52 6.11
N TRP A 37 7.67 -7.65 5.43
CA TRP A 37 6.63 -8.29 4.62
C TRP A 37 5.50 -8.90 5.44
N ASP A 38 5.81 -9.45 6.61
CA ASP A 38 4.80 -10.06 7.48
C ASP A 38 3.85 -8.98 8.02
N ALA A 39 4.39 -7.86 8.51
CA ALA A 39 3.59 -6.71 8.96
C ALA A 39 2.77 -6.08 7.83
N PHE A 40 3.27 -6.14 6.59
CA PHE A 40 2.54 -5.65 5.43
C PHE A 40 1.36 -6.57 5.10
N ASP A 41 1.58 -7.88 5.09
CA ASP A 41 0.54 -8.89 4.88
C ASP A 41 -0.58 -8.78 5.92
N GLU A 42 -0.20 -8.59 7.19
CA GLU A 42 -1.13 -8.31 8.29
C GLU A 42 -1.97 -7.07 8.01
N CYS A 43 -1.36 -5.94 7.64
CA CYS A 43 -2.09 -4.69 7.44
C CYS A 43 -3.03 -4.72 6.22
N ILE A 44 -2.72 -5.46 5.15
CA ILE A 44 -3.61 -5.53 3.97
C ILE A 44 -4.72 -6.57 4.12
N THR A 45 -4.53 -7.56 4.99
CA THR A 45 -5.49 -8.65 5.25
C THR A 45 -6.43 -8.30 6.39
N ASP A 46 -5.89 -7.69 7.45
CA ASP A 46 -6.65 -7.16 8.59
C ASP A 46 -6.79 -5.65 8.46
N LEU A 47 -7.94 -5.21 7.96
CA LEU A 47 -8.27 -3.80 7.76
C LEU A 47 -8.96 -3.16 8.97
N THR A 48 -8.89 -3.77 10.16
CA THR A 48 -9.50 -3.22 11.39
C THR A 48 -8.97 -1.83 11.76
N TRP A 49 -7.76 -1.50 11.33
CA TRP A 49 -7.18 -0.14 11.47
C TRP A 49 -7.82 0.90 10.54
N CYS A 50 -8.51 0.49 9.47
CA CYS A 50 -9.10 1.38 8.49
C CYS A 50 -10.54 1.77 8.91
N PRO A 51 -10.90 3.06 8.93
CA PRO A 51 -12.23 3.52 9.35
C PRO A 51 -13.42 3.01 8.50
N ALA A 52 -13.17 2.44 7.33
CA ALA A 52 -14.19 1.89 6.42
C ALA A 52 -13.80 0.48 5.92
N PRO A 53 -13.86 -0.56 6.79
CA PRO A 53 -13.28 -1.88 6.52
C PRO A 53 -13.99 -2.69 5.44
N GLY A 54 -15.20 -2.30 5.01
CA GLY A 54 -16.07 -3.16 4.21
C GLY A 54 -15.73 -3.32 2.72
N GLN A 55 -14.90 -2.46 2.09
CA GLN A 55 -14.73 -2.43 0.62
C GLN A 55 -13.36 -1.91 0.15
N ALA A 56 -12.26 -2.20 0.85
CA ALA A 56 -10.94 -1.86 0.33
C ALA A 56 -10.50 -2.91 -0.70
N HIS A 57 -10.24 -2.46 -1.93
CA HIS A 57 -9.65 -3.31 -2.97
C HIS A 57 -8.30 -2.71 -3.34
N LEU A 58 -7.22 -3.45 -3.05
CA LEU A 58 -5.87 -3.01 -3.31
C LEU A 58 -5.53 -3.20 -4.78
N ILE A 59 -5.39 -2.10 -5.52
CA ILE A 59 -4.97 -2.13 -6.92
C ILE A 59 -3.60 -1.48 -7.01
N PHE A 60 -2.56 -2.29 -7.16
CA PHE A 60 -1.22 -1.78 -7.46
C PHE A 60 -1.12 -1.47 -8.94
N ARG A 61 -1.05 -0.18 -9.27
CA ARG A 61 -0.68 0.27 -10.61
C ARG A 61 0.72 0.87 -10.58
N MET A 62 1.69 0.11 -11.07
CA MET A 62 3.02 0.62 -11.38
C MET A 62 2.90 1.57 -12.58
N LEU A 63 3.16 2.86 -12.38
CA LEU A 63 3.26 3.83 -13.48
C LEU A 63 4.66 3.74 -14.10
N THR A 64 4.89 2.76 -14.97
CA THR A 64 6.07 2.75 -15.84
C THR A 64 5.86 3.77 -16.95
N GLY A 65 6.17 5.02 -16.67
CA GLY A 65 6.12 6.09 -17.65
C GLY A 65 7.26 5.99 -18.65
N GLN A 66 7.15 5.10 -19.63
CA GLN A 66 7.71 5.27 -20.98
C GLN A 66 6.94 4.39 -21.97
N ARG A 67 6.27 5.02 -22.94
CA ARG A 67 5.91 4.37 -24.20
C ARG A 67 7.22 3.90 -24.84
N PHE A 68 7.23 2.66 -25.35
CA PHE A 68 8.20 2.28 -26.38
C PHE A 68 8.08 3.22 -27.59
#